data_AF-A0A939PL19-F1
#
_entry.id   AF-A0A939PL19-F1
#
_cell.length_a   1.000
_cell.length_b   1.000
_cell.length_c   1.000
_cell.angle_alpha   90.00
_cell.angle_beta   90.00
_cell.angle_gamma   90.00
#
_symmetry.space_group_name_H-M   'P 1'
#
loop_
_entity.id
_entity.type
_entity.pdbx_description
1 polymer ?
#
loop_
_entity_poly.entity_id
_entity_poly.type
_entity_poly.pdbx_seq_one_letter_code
_entity_poly.pdbx_strand_id
1 'polypeptide(L)'
;MFFLGIAMVHFLTLPDGFHIEPYIGVSLIIALMMALFGAGALLVEDRDRVWWYALAEGLLNGFGYVLSRVQGLPLTSGQGVSGGWFRATGMALAFFGFLLAALAGWILISRRLRRRNRYFPITSAFQRRLAPPPRAKHPAE
;
A
#
# COMPACT_ATOMS: atom_id res chain seq x y z
N MET A 1 9.06 1.89 5.35
CA MET A 1 8.87 3.06 6.23
C MET A 1 7.39 3.37 6.47
N PHE A 2 6.56 3.60 5.44
CA PHE A 2 5.12 3.90 5.62
C PHE A 2 4.33 2.84 6.43
N PHE A 3 4.56 1.55 6.16
CA PHE A 3 3.94 0.47 6.94
C PHE A 3 4.27 0.50 8.43
N LEU A 4 5.50 0.88 8.81
CA LEU A 4 5.88 1.02 10.22
C LEU A 4 5.14 2.18 10.88
N GLY A 5 4.95 3.29 10.16
CA GLY A 5 4.14 4.41 10.65
C GLY A 5 2.69 4.00 10.90
N ILE A 6 2.09 3.27 9.96
CA ILE A 6 0.73 2.72 10.10
C ILE A 6 0.63 1.76 11.28
N ALA A 7 1.58 0.82 11.41
CA ALA A 7 1.64 -0.12 12.53
C ALA A 7 1.74 0.62 13.88
N MET A 8 2.62 1.61 13.97
CA MET A 8 2.79 2.39 15.20
C MET A 8 1.50 3.13 15.58
N VAL A 9 0.80 3.71 14.60
CA VAL A 9 -0.48 4.40 14.86
C VAL A 9 -1.52 3.41 15.37
N HIS A 10 -1.67 2.22 14.77
CA HIS A 10 -2.59 1.19 15.25
C HIS A 10 -2.27 0.74 16.67
N PHE A 11 -0.99 0.56 16.98
CA PHE A 11 -0.53 0.20 18.32
C PHE A 11 -0.85 1.27 19.36
N LEU A 12 -0.65 2.55 19.02
CA LEU A 12 -0.99 3.69 19.89
C LEU A 12 -2.50 3.82 20.13
N THR A 13 -3.33 3.51 19.13
CA THR A 13 -4.79 3.58 19.23
C THR A 13 -5.42 2.32 19.83
N LEU A 14 -4.63 1.27 20.06
CA LEU A 14 -5.13 -0.02 20.54
C LEU A 14 -5.86 0.09 21.89
N PRO A 15 -5.30 0.76 22.92
CA PRO A 15 -5.95 0.86 24.23
C PRO A 15 -7.28 1.61 24.14
N ASP A 16 -7.28 2.73 23.41
CA ASP A 16 -8.49 3.52 23.14
C ASP A 16 -9.57 2.69 22.44
N GLY A 17 -9.18 1.81 21.50
CA GLY A 17 -10.09 0.92 20.80
C GLY A 17 -10.82 -0.05 21.74
N PHE A 18 -10.10 -0.64 22.70
CA PHE A 18 -10.71 -1.53 23.71
C PHE A 18 -11.61 -0.81 24.71
N HIS A 19 -11.34 0.48 24.97
CA HIS A 19 -12.20 1.31 25.81
C HIS A 19 -13.53 1.67 25.16
N ILE A 20 -13.60 1.73 23.83
CA ILE A 20 -14.84 1.99 23.09
C ILE A 20 -15.63 0.69 22.97
N GLU A 21 -15.08 -0.31 22.28
CA GLU A 21 -15.74 -1.60 22.13
C GLU A 21 -14.69 -2.70 21.84
N PRO A 22 -14.81 -3.92 22.43
CA PRO A 22 -13.79 -4.95 22.26
C PRO A 22 -13.51 -5.35 20.81
N TYR A 23 -14.52 -5.31 19.94
CA TYR A 23 -14.34 -5.66 18.51
C TYR A 23 -13.47 -4.65 17.75
N ILE A 24 -13.42 -3.38 18.20
CA ILE A 24 -12.57 -2.34 17.62
C ILE A 24 -11.11 -2.60 17.98
N GLY A 25 -10.85 -2.98 19.24
CA GLY A 25 -9.50 -3.39 19.66
C GLY A 25 -8.97 -4.55 18.81
N VAL A 26 -9.80 -5.58 18.57
CA VAL A 26 -9.42 -6.74 17.72
C VAL A 26 -9.16 -6.33 16.27
N SER A 27 -9.98 -5.44 15.68
CA SER A 27 -9.75 -4.99 14.31
C SER A 27 -8.46 -4.19 14.16
N LEU A 28 -8.08 -3.39 15.17
CA LEU A 28 -6.80 -2.69 15.22
C LEU A 28 -5.62 -3.65 15.32
N ILE A 29 -5.73 -4.76 16.06
CA ILE A 29 -4.70 -5.81 16.10
C ILE A 29 -4.53 -6.44 14.72
N ILE A 30 -5.63 -6.79 14.05
CA ILE A 30 -5.60 -7.38 12.72
C ILE A 30 -4.93 -6.41 11.73
N ALA A 31 -5.31 -5.14 11.75
CA ALA A 31 -4.72 -4.12 10.89
C ALA A 31 -3.22 -3.89 11.20
N LEU A 32 -2.82 -3.92 12.46
CA LEU A 32 -1.40 -3.91 12.87
C LEU A 32 -0.64 -5.10 12.27
N MET A 33 -1.19 -6.31 12.38
CA MET A 33 -0.55 -7.51 11.83
C MET A 33 -0.43 -7.44 10.30
N MET A 34 -1.47 -6.95 9.62
CA MET A 34 -1.46 -6.72 8.17
C MET A 34 -0.39 -5.70 7.77
N ALA A 35 -0.26 -4.60 8.52
CA ALA A 35 0.77 -3.61 8.26
C ALA A 35 2.21 -4.17 8.43
N LEU A 36 2.44 -4.98 9.47
CA LEU A 36 3.74 -5.65 9.69
C LEU A 36 4.02 -6.69 8.61
N PHE A 37 3.02 -7.47 8.21
CA PHE A 37 3.14 -8.43 7.12
C PHE A 37 3.46 -7.74 5.80
N GLY A 38 2.79 -6.61 5.50
CA GLY A 38 3.10 -5.79 4.33
C GLY A 38 4.52 -5.22 4.34
N ALA A 39 5.02 -4.80 5.51
CA ALA A 39 6.40 -4.38 5.68
C ALA A 39 7.38 -5.52 5.40
N GLY A 40 7.14 -6.72 5.95
CA GLY A 40 7.96 -7.90 5.71
C GLY A 40 7.92 -8.37 4.26
N ALA A 41 6.75 -8.39 3.64
CA ALA A 41 6.57 -8.77 2.25
C ALA A 41 7.35 -7.86 1.29
N LEU A 42 7.38 -6.54 1.55
CA LEU A 42 8.18 -5.59 0.77
C LEU A 42 9.70 -5.81 0.93
N LEU A 43 10.15 -6.37 2.04
CA LEU A 43 11.58 -6.67 2.25
C LEU A 43 12.01 -7.95 1.53
N VAL A 44 11.11 -8.92 1.39
CA VAL A 44 11.42 -10.23 0.80
C VAL A 44 11.23 -10.25 -0.71
N GLU A 45 10.22 -9.55 -1.24
CA GLU A 45 9.83 -9.69 -2.63
C GLU A 45 9.40 -8.37 -3.29
N ASP A 46 9.99 -8.05 -4.45
CA ASP A 46 9.67 -6.84 -5.23
C ASP A 46 8.67 -7.10 -6.38
N ARG A 47 7.83 -8.13 -6.25
CA ARG A 47 6.81 -8.45 -7.26
C ARG A 47 5.66 -7.46 -7.23
N ASP A 48 5.00 -7.29 -8.38
CA ASP A 48 3.82 -6.40 -8.50
C ASP A 48 2.70 -6.73 -7.52
N ARG A 49 2.60 -8.00 -7.07
CA ARG A 49 1.59 -8.44 -6.09
C ARG A 49 1.74 -7.72 -4.75
N VAL A 50 2.97 -7.47 -4.31
CA VAL A 50 3.23 -6.76 -3.03
C VAL A 50 2.83 -5.30 -3.14
N TRP A 51 3.05 -4.68 -4.31
CA TRP A 51 2.61 -3.31 -4.56
C TRP A 51 1.09 -3.18 -4.65
N TRP A 52 0.39 -4.19 -5.18
CA TRP A 52 -1.08 -4.24 -5.11
C TRP A 52 -1.59 -4.35 -3.67
N TYR A 53 -0.94 -5.18 -2.85
CA TYR A 53 -1.26 -5.27 -1.44
C TYR A 53 -1.05 -3.93 -0.72
N ALA A 54 0.08 -3.26 -0.97
CA ALA A 54 0.36 -1.94 -0.41
C ALA A 54 -0.66 -0.87 -0.84
N LEU A 55 -1.11 -0.92 -2.10
CA LEU A 55 -2.17 -0.04 -2.59
C LEU A 55 -3.50 -0.31 -1.88
N ALA A 56 -3.89 -1.58 -1.76
CA ALA A 56 -5.12 -1.97 -1.08
C ALA A 56 -5.10 -1.55 0.40
N GLU A 57 -3.99 -1.80 1.10
CA GLU A 57 -3.83 -1.44 2.50
C GLU A 57 -3.87 0.09 2.71
N GLY A 58 -3.19 0.85 1.85
CA GLY A 58 -3.21 2.30 1.90
C GLY A 58 -4.61 2.90 1.68
N LEU A 59 -5.33 2.36 0.70
CA LEU A 59 -6.71 2.76 0.43
C LEU A 59 -7.64 2.37 1.56
N LEU A 60 -7.50 1.17 2.13
CA LEU A 60 -8.33 0.71 3.23
C LEU A 60 -8.18 1.60 4.47
N ASN A 61 -6.95 2.01 4.80
CA ASN A 61 -6.70 2.95 5.90
C ASN A 61 -7.26 4.35 5.62
N GLY A 62 -7.03 4.89 4.42
CA GLY A 62 -7.53 6.21 4.02
C GLY A 62 -9.06 6.28 3.95
N PHE A 63 -9.68 5.36 3.21
CA PHE A 63 -11.13 5.29 3.10
C PHE A 63 -11.79 4.81 4.38
N GLY A 64 -11.19 3.88 5.12
CA GLY A 64 -11.68 3.44 6.44
C GLY A 64 -11.78 4.61 7.41
N TYR A 65 -10.78 5.50 7.41
CA TYR A 65 -10.85 6.74 8.19
C TYR A 65 -12.02 7.63 7.72
N VAL A 66 -12.13 7.93 6.43
CA VAL A 66 -13.19 8.80 5.91
C VAL A 66 -14.58 8.22 6.18
N LEU A 67 -14.79 6.94 5.92
CA LEU A 67 -16.05 6.24 6.16
C LEU A 67 -16.41 6.22 7.64
N SER A 68 -15.45 5.96 8.52
CA SER A 68 -15.68 6.03 9.98
C SER A 68 -16.11 7.42 10.45
N ARG A 69 -15.67 8.49 9.77
CA ARG A 69 -16.05 9.87 10.09
C ARG A 69 -17.40 10.28 9.51
N VAL A 70 -17.74 9.79 8.32
CA VAL A 70 -18.99 10.13 7.63
C VAL A 70 -20.17 9.32 8.19
N GLN A 71 -20.00 8.02 8.34
CA GLN A 71 -21.09 7.10 8.71
C GLN A 71 -21.10 6.76 10.20
N GLY A 72 -20.00 7.01 10.92
CA GLY A 72 -19.77 6.36 12.22
C GLY A 72 -19.46 4.88 12.04
N LEU A 73 -19.03 4.19 13.10
CA LEU A 73 -18.92 2.74 13.04
C LEU A 73 -20.30 2.10 13.28
N PRO A 74 -20.71 1.13 12.44
CA PRO A 74 -21.87 0.31 12.77
C PRO A 74 -21.58 -0.42 14.08
N LEU A 75 -22.58 -0.47 14.96
CA LEU A 75 -22.56 -1.13 16.29
C LEU A 75 -21.91 -0.35 17.44
N THR A 76 -21.29 0.80 17.21
CA THR A 76 -20.96 1.71 18.33
C THR A 76 -22.22 2.41 18.81
N SER A 77 -22.59 2.15 20.06
CA SER A 77 -23.76 2.71 20.74
C SER A 77 -23.60 4.22 20.99
N GLY A 78 -23.73 5.04 19.94
CA GLY A 78 -23.80 6.51 20.05
C GLY A 78 -22.53 7.22 20.55
N GLN A 79 -21.44 6.50 20.87
CA GLN A 79 -20.22 7.11 21.37
C GLN A 79 -19.36 7.69 20.24
N GLY A 80 -19.57 8.97 19.89
CA GLY A 80 -18.52 9.92 19.52
C GLY A 80 -17.54 9.62 18.36
N VAL A 81 -17.76 8.58 17.53
CA VAL A 81 -16.85 8.29 16.41
C VAL A 81 -17.15 9.16 15.18
N SER A 82 -18.41 9.58 15.00
CA SER A 82 -18.77 10.59 13.99
C SER A 82 -18.41 12.00 14.50
N GLY A 83 -17.91 12.86 13.60
CA GLY A 83 -17.67 14.28 13.92
C GLY A 83 -16.29 14.65 14.50
N GLY A 84 -15.34 13.72 14.65
CA GLY A 84 -14.00 13.97 15.19
C GLY A 84 -12.86 14.09 14.17
N TRP A 85 -13.01 14.92 13.13
CA TRP A 85 -12.06 15.02 12.00
C TRP A 85 -10.61 15.34 12.38
N PHE A 86 -10.40 15.99 13.53
CA PHE A 86 -9.11 16.51 13.98
C PHE A 86 -8.41 15.65 15.04
N ARG A 87 -8.81 14.38 15.23
CA ARG A 87 -7.98 13.47 16.04
C ARG A 87 -6.66 13.22 15.32
N ALA A 88 -5.56 13.66 15.92
CA ALA A 88 -4.22 13.60 15.35
C ALA A 88 -3.82 12.20 14.86
N THR A 89 -4.20 11.15 15.61
CA THR A 89 -3.94 9.75 15.26
C THR A 89 -4.70 9.31 14.00
N GLY A 90 -5.96 9.69 13.87
CA GLY A 90 -6.76 9.38 12.68
C GLY A 90 -6.29 10.11 11.43
N MET A 91 -5.91 11.39 11.57
CA MET A 91 -5.30 12.16 10.48
C MET A 91 -3.96 11.56 10.05
N ALA A 92 -3.10 11.18 11.00
CA ALA A 92 -1.83 10.52 10.70
C ALA A 92 -2.06 9.20 9.95
N LEU A 93 -3.03 8.38 10.39
CA LEU A 93 -3.37 7.13 9.73
C LEU A 93 -3.83 7.34 8.28
N ALA A 94 -4.75 8.28 8.06
CA ALA A 94 -5.24 8.61 6.73
C ALA A 94 -4.11 9.15 5.84
N PHE A 95 -3.27 10.03 6.37
CA PHE A 95 -2.13 10.60 5.64
C PHE A 95 -1.13 9.52 5.21
N PHE A 96 -0.73 8.63 6.13
CA PHE A 96 0.17 7.52 5.78
C PHE A 96 -0.49 6.54 4.81
N GLY A 97 -1.78 6.27 4.96
CA GLY A 97 -2.55 5.43 4.04
C GLY A 97 -2.60 5.99 2.62
N PHE A 98 -2.94 7.28 2.46
CA PHE A 98 -2.99 7.93 1.15
C PHE A 98 -1.61 8.05 0.51
N LEU A 99 -0.55 8.35 1.27
CA LEU A 99 0.81 8.36 0.75
C LEU A 99 1.25 6.97 0.29
N LEU A 100 0.95 5.94 1.07
CA LEU A 100 1.25 4.56 0.69
C LEU A 100 0.51 4.16 -0.59
N ALA A 101 -0.78 4.49 -0.69
CA ALA A 101 -1.59 4.22 -1.88
C ALA A 101 -1.07 4.98 -3.12
N ALA A 102 -0.70 6.26 -2.96
CA ALA A 102 -0.14 7.08 -4.03
C ALA A 102 1.20 6.52 -4.52
N LEU A 103 2.10 6.14 -3.60
CA LEU A 103 3.40 5.55 -3.94
C LEU A 103 3.23 4.20 -4.64
N ALA A 104 2.37 3.33 -4.10
CA ALA A 104 2.10 2.03 -4.69
C ALA A 104 1.46 2.16 -6.09
N GLY A 105 0.51 3.09 -6.25
CA GLY A 105 -0.12 3.42 -7.52
C GLY A 105 0.91 3.93 -8.55
N TRP A 106 1.78 4.85 -8.13
CA TRP A 106 2.86 5.36 -8.97
C TRP A 106 3.79 4.24 -9.46
N ILE A 107 4.19 3.34 -8.57
CA ILE A 107 5.08 2.22 -8.91
C ILE A 107 4.39 1.25 -9.88
N LEU A 108 3.13 0.89 -9.63
CA LEU A 108 2.35 0.03 -10.52
C LEU A 108 2.17 0.65 -11.91
N ILE A 109 1.85 1.94 -11.99
CA ILE A 109 1.73 2.68 -13.26
C ILE A 109 3.08 2.74 -13.97
N SER A 110 4.16 3.10 -13.28
CA SER A 110 5.50 3.19 -13.88
C SER A 110 6.00 1.85 -14.42
N ARG A 111 5.66 0.73 -13.75
CA ARG A 111 5.98 -0.62 -14.20
C ARG A 111 5.15 -1.02 -15.42
N ARG A 112 3.85 -0.69 -15.42
CA ARG A 112 2.96 -0.92 -16.56
C ARG A 112 3.42 -0.15 -17.80
N LEU A 113 3.79 1.11 -17.64
CA LEU A 113 4.33 1.94 -18.72
C LEU A 113 5.68 1.42 -19.23
N ARG A 114 6.60 0.99 -18.35
CA ARG A 114 7.86 0.35 -18.75
C ARG A 114 7.66 -0.95 -19.52
N ARG A 115 6.72 -1.80 -19.09
CA ARG A 115 6.37 -3.03 -19.83
C ARG A 115 5.81 -2.71 -21.20
N ARG A 116 4.92 -1.73 -21.30
CA ARG A 116 4.37 -1.26 -22.58
C ARG A 116 5.48 -0.73 -23.51
N ASN A 117 6.44 0.01 -22.97
CA ASN A 117 7.54 0.57 -23.77
C ASN A 117 8.53 -0.50 -24.27
N ARG A 118 8.77 -1.56 -23.49
CA ARG A 118 9.58 -2.72 -23.95
C ARG A 118 8.92 -3.53 -25.06
N TYR A 119 7.61 -3.41 -25.21
CA TYR A 119 6.82 -4.10 -26.24
C TYR A 119 6.68 -3.33 -27.55
N PHE A 120 7.28 -2.14 -27.67
CA PHE A 120 7.44 -1.56 -29.00
C PHE A 120 8.33 -2.50 -29.81
N PRO A 121 7.81 -3.13 -30.88
CA PRO A 121 8.67 -3.85 -31.78
C PRO A 121 9.71 -2.85 -32.30
N ILE A 122 10.94 -3.31 -32.48
CA ILE A 122 11.97 -2.55 -33.19
C ILE A 122 11.45 -2.39 -34.63
N THR A 123 10.60 -1.39 -34.87
CA THR A 123 9.90 -1.17 -36.15
C THR A 123 10.76 -0.38 -37.12
N SER A 124 11.80 0.30 -36.63
CA SER A 124 12.75 1.01 -37.49
C SER A 124 13.95 0.13 -37.83
N ALA A 125 14.23 -0.03 -39.13
CA ALA A 125 15.46 -0.65 -39.62
C ALA A 125 16.74 0.05 -39.09
N PHE A 126 16.62 1.31 -38.69
CA PHE A 126 17.68 2.09 -38.04
C PHE A 126 18.10 1.51 -36.70
N GLN A 127 17.16 1.09 -35.85
CA GLN A 127 17.47 0.49 -34.54
C GLN A 127 18.12 -0.90 -34.65
N ARG A 128 17.91 -1.63 -35.74
CA ARG A 128 18.65 -2.89 -36.01
C ARG A 128 20.16 -2.66 -36.19
N ARG A 129 20.57 -1.51 -36.72
CA ARG A 129 22.00 -1.18 -36.90
C ARG A 129 22.72 -0.86 -35.59
N LEU A 130 21.98 -0.46 -34.56
CA LEU A 130 22.50 -0.15 -33.23
C LEU A 130 22.50 -1.37 -32.29
N ALA A 131 21.83 -2.46 -32.69
CA ALA A 131 21.87 -3.69 -31.91
C ALA A 131 23.28 -4.30 -32.00
N PRO A 132 23.92 -4.65 -30.87
CA PRO A 132 25.21 -5.29 -30.89
C PRO A 132 25.14 -6.60 -31.68
N PRO A 133 26.18 -6.94 -32.46
CA PRO A 133 26.18 -8.16 -33.25
C PRO A 133 25.99 -9.38 -32.35
N PRO A 134 25.24 -10.40 -32.81
CA PRO A 134 25.02 -11.61 -32.03
C PRO A 134 26.38 -12.23 -31.68
N ARG A 135 26.61 -12.40 -30.37
CA ARG A 135 27.84 -13.00 -29.84
C ARG A 135 28.03 -14.37 -30.50
N ALA A 136 29.11 -14.54 -31.24
CA ALA A 136 29.43 -15.79 -31.91
C ALA A 136 29.40 -16.92 -30.87
N LYS A 137 28.58 -17.95 -31.14
CA LYS A 137 28.61 -19.17 -30.34
C LYS A 137 30.00 -19.77 -30.50
N HIS A 138 30.78 -19.80 -29.42
CA HIS A 138 32.00 -20.59 -29.38
C HIS A 138 31.59 -22.04 -29.69
N PRO A 139 32.19 -22.70 -30.70
CA PRO A 139 32.01 -24.13 -30.85
C PRO A 139 32.50 -24.78 -29.55
N ALA A 140 31.64 -25.59 -28.95
CA ALA A 140 32.00 -26.42 -27.83
C ALA A 140 32.98 -27.47 -28.34
N GLU A 141 34.18 -27.48 -27.75
CA GLU A 141 35.14 -28.58 -27.87
C GLU A 141 34.70 -29.75 -26.97
#